data_AF-A0A9E4F759-F1
#
_entry.id   AF-A0A9E4F759-F1
#
_cell.length_a   1.000
_cell.length_b   1.000
_cell.length_c   1.000
_cell.angle_alpha   90.00
_cell.angle_beta   90.00
_cell.angle_gamma   90.00
#
_symmetry.space_group_name_H-M   'P 1'
#
loop_
_entity.id
_entity.type
_entity.pdbx_description
1 polymer ?
#
loop_
_entity_poly.entity_id
_entity_poly.type
_entity_poly.pdbx_seq_one_letter_code
_entity_poly.pdbx_strand_id
1 'polypeptide(L)'
;MTSNKKVLLTGSAGRIATFLRNGFGDKYELSGTDRIPVEVDGFKSVTANLTDFDGILPAFQGVDTVVHLAAEPRHTPDIWWDLLLPDNITATANVLEAARQGGVSRVVFFSSMHVNGFYELDDPWKSIAEGKYDGLNPDDVPLVTHEMPARPDGPYAASKIFGESLGKYYSEEYGMTVICIRLGTMSVEDRPGEDARSFVSWLSSRDLVTMVDRCIEIEGVDYDIYFGASGNTWKIYDTLRGWDVLGYTPQDNAEDYR
;
A
#
# COMPACT_ATOMS: atom_id res chain seq x y z
N MET A 1 11.98 -26.67 13.05
CA MET A 1 11.69 -25.79 11.90
C MET A 1 10.76 -24.73 12.44
N THR A 2 11.16 -23.46 12.40
CA THR A 2 10.23 -22.36 12.67
C THR A 2 9.13 -22.43 11.61
N SER A 3 7.86 -22.43 12.02
CA SER A 3 6.75 -22.38 11.07
C SER A 3 6.83 -21.09 10.27
N ASN A 4 6.48 -21.14 8.98
CA ASN A 4 6.36 -19.94 8.16
C ASN A 4 5.34 -18.98 8.78
N LYS A 5 5.59 -17.66 8.70
CA LYS A 5 4.63 -16.66 9.17
C LYS A 5 3.31 -16.81 8.42
N LYS A 6 2.20 -16.69 9.14
CA LYS A 6 0.84 -16.70 8.60
C LYS A 6 0.46 -15.29 8.21
N VAL A 7 0.17 -15.10 6.91
CA VAL A 7 -0.12 -13.78 6.34
C VAL A 7 -1.50 -13.78 5.71
N LEU A 8 -2.39 -12.92 6.21
CA LEU A 8 -3.73 -12.70 5.67
C LEU A 8 -3.73 -11.55 4.68
N LEU A 9 -4.24 -11.78 3.47
CA LEU A 9 -4.47 -10.76 2.45
C LEU A 9 -5.94 -10.37 2.42
N THR A 10 -6.30 -9.15 2.84
CA THR A 10 -7.67 -8.64 2.55
C THR A 10 -7.74 -8.17 1.10
N GLY A 11 -8.89 -8.26 0.44
CA GLY A 11 -8.98 -7.92 -0.99
C GLY A 11 -8.23 -8.96 -1.82
N SER A 12 -8.28 -10.23 -1.39
CA SER A 12 -7.46 -11.32 -1.93
C SER A 12 -7.79 -11.68 -3.39
N ALA A 13 -8.93 -11.23 -3.92
CA ALA A 13 -9.27 -11.37 -5.35
C ALA A 13 -8.59 -10.30 -6.21
N GLY A 14 -7.99 -9.28 -5.59
CA GLY A 14 -7.40 -8.15 -6.27
C GLY A 14 -6.08 -8.44 -7.00
N ARG A 15 -5.68 -7.48 -7.84
CA ARG A 15 -4.45 -7.55 -8.62
C ARG A 15 -3.20 -7.63 -7.74
N ILE A 16 -3.10 -6.75 -6.75
CA ILE A 16 -1.96 -6.71 -5.81
C ILE A 16 -1.84 -8.04 -5.07
N ALA A 17 -2.95 -8.58 -4.55
CA ALA A 17 -2.96 -9.88 -3.88
C ALA A 17 -2.46 -11.00 -4.80
N THR A 18 -2.78 -10.94 -6.09
CA THR A 18 -2.30 -11.91 -7.08
C THR A 18 -0.78 -11.79 -7.30
N PHE A 19 -0.23 -10.59 -7.41
CA PHE A 19 1.22 -10.39 -7.47
C PHE A 19 1.93 -10.90 -6.22
N LEU A 20 1.39 -10.62 -5.03
CA LEU A 20 1.96 -11.08 -3.77
C LEU A 20 1.94 -12.61 -3.64
N ARG A 21 0.81 -13.26 -3.97
CA ARG A 21 0.71 -14.73 -3.94
C ARG A 21 1.73 -15.40 -4.86
N ASN A 22 1.87 -14.89 -6.09
CA ASN A 22 2.82 -15.43 -7.05
C ASN A 22 4.28 -15.14 -6.64
N GLY A 23 4.54 -13.94 -6.11
CA GLY A 23 5.89 -13.48 -5.78
C GLY A 23 6.45 -14.07 -4.49
N PHE A 24 5.60 -14.35 -3.48
CA PHE A 24 6.04 -14.95 -2.22
C PHE A 24 6.30 -16.46 -2.30
N GLY A 25 5.63 -17.15 -3.23
CA GLY A 25 5.69 -18.62 -3.30
C GLY A 25 5.39 -19.25 -1.94
N ASP A 26 6.27 -20.14 -1.48
CA ASP A 26 6.10 -20.87 -0.22
C ASP A 26 6.70 -20.17 1.01
N LYS A 27 7.15 -18.91 0.89
CA LYS A 27 7.79 -18.19 2.01
C LYS A 27 6.85 -17.99 3.21
N TYR A 28 5.56 -17.78 2.94
CA TYR A 28 4.53 -17.51 3.95
C TYR A 28 3.39 -18.51 3.85
N GLU A 29 2.72 -18.79 4.96
CA GLU A 29 1.41 -19.47 4.94
C GLU A 29 0.34 -18.43 4.62
N LEU A 30 -0.02 -18.30 3.33
CA LEU A 30 -0.95 -17.29 2.86
C LEU A 30 -2.42 -17.72 3.02
N SER A 31 -3.23 -16.80 3.54
CA SER A 31 -4.69 -16.86 3.51
C SER A 31 -5.28 -15.54 3.00
N GLY A 32 -6.57 -15.51 2.73
CA GLY A 32 -7.23 -14.32 2.21
C GLY A 32 -8.64 -14.08 2.72
N THR A 33 -9.13 -12.87 2.48
CA THR A 33 -10.55 -12.56 2.54
C THR A 33 -10.91 -11.53 1.47
N ASP A 34 -12.07 -11.73 0.85
CA ASP A 34 -12.62 -10.83 -0.17
C ASP A 34 -14.16 -10.93 -0.18
N ARG A 35 -14.85 -9.95 -0.75
CA ARG A 35 -16.31 -9.97 -0.91
C ARG A 35 -16.76 -10.96 -1.99
N ILE A 36 -15.85 -11.41 -2.85
CA ILE A 36 -16.08 -12.46 -3.84
C ILE A 36 -15.21 -13.71 -3.57
N PRO A 37 -15.64 -14.89 -4.02
CA PRO A 37 -14.82 -16.10 -3.91
C PRO A 37 -13.47 -15.98 -4.64
N VAL A 38 -12.43 -16.57 -4.06
CA VAL A 38 -11.10 -16.70 -4.68
C VAL A 38 -10.81 -18.19 -4.86
N GLU A 39 -10.89 -18.66 -6.10
CA GLU A 39 -10.69 -20.07 -6.46
C GLU A 39 -9.26 -20.29 -6.94
N VAL A 40 -8.33 -20.47 -5.99
CA VAL A 40 -6.92 -20.78 -6.28
C VAL A 40 -6.50 -21.99 -5.44
N ASP A 41 -5.97 -23.00 -6.11
CA ASP A 41 -5.54 -24.25 -5.46
C ASP A 41 -4.51 -23.97 -4.36
N GLY A 42 -4.76 -24.54 -3.18
CA GLY A 42 -3.91 -24.36 -2.00
C GLY A 42 -4.04 -23.03 -1.27
N PHE A 43 -4.81 -22.06 -1.79
CA PHE A 43 -5.02 -20.76 -1.14
C PHE A 43 -6.37 -20.69 -0.42
N LYS A 44 -6.35 -20.59 0.91
CA LYS A 44 -7.57 -20.49 1.72
C LYS A 44 -8.07 -19.05 1.75
N SER A 45 -9.25 -18.79 1.21
CA SER A 45 -9.89 -17.47 1.24
C SER A 45 -11.28 -17.53 1.86
N VAL A 46 -11.58 -16.59 2.77
CA VAL A 46 -12.92 -16.40 3.36
C VAL A 46 -13.69 -15.37 2.55
N THR A 47 -14.85 -15.75 2.02
CA THR A 47 -15.75 -14.80 1.34
C THR A 47 -16.55 -14.01 2.38
N ALA A 48 -16.23 -12.74 2.57
CA ALA A 48 -16.87 -11.88 3.55
C ALA A 48 -16.81 -10.40 3.14
N ASN A 49 -17.80 -9.61 3.58
CA ASN A 49 -17.77 -8.16 3.44
C ASN A 49 -17.05 -7.56 4.66
N LEU A 50 -16.03 -6.74 4.45
CA LEU A 50 -15.26 -6.13 5.55
C LEU A 50 -16.06 -5.16 6.42
N THR A 51 -17.25 -4.74 5.99
CA THR A 51 -18.18 -3.98 6.83
C THR A 51 -18.93 -4.83 7.85
N ASP A 52 -18.94 -6.17 7.69
CA ASP A 52 -19.46 -7.13 8.65
C ASP A 52 -18.34 -7.64 9.57
N PHE A 53 -18.19 -6.98 10.72
CA PHE A 53 -17.12 -7.26 11.68
C PHE A 53 -17.13 -8.72 12.17
N ASP A 54 -18.30 -9.22 12.57
CA ASP A 54 -18.44 -10.58 13.10
C ASP A 54 -18.14 -11.63 12.03
N GLY A 55 -18.53 -11.35 10.78
CA GLY A 55 -18.26 -12.20 9.63
C GLY A 55 -16.77 -12.33 9.29
N ILE A 56 -15.96 -11.30 9.56
CA ILE A 56 -14.54 -11.29 9.19
C ILE A 56 -13.61 -11.76 10.30
N LEU A 57 -13.98 -11.55 11.57
CA LEU A 57 -13.12 -11.84 12.72
C LEU A 57 -12.49 -13.25 12.70
N PRO A 58 -13.19 -14.34 12.29
CA PRO A 58 -12.59 -15.67 12.21
C PRO A 58 -11.38 -15.75 11.28
N ALA A 59 -11.30 -14.93 10.23
CA ALA A 59 -10.17 -14.93 9.29
C ALA A 59 -8.87 -14.36 9.90
N PHE A 60 -8.97 -13.60 10.98
CA PHE A 60 -7.84 -12.94 11.65
C PHE A 60 -7.25 -13.77 12.80
N GLN A 61 -7.93 -14.84 13.22
CA GLN A 61 -7.50 -15.65 14.37
C GLN A 61 -6.23 -16.45 14.06
N GLY A 62 -5.19 -16.22 14.86
CA GLY A 62 -3.91 -16.93 14.72
C GLY A 62 -3.10 -16.56 13.48
N VAL A 63 -3.36 -15.38 12.91
CA VAL A 63 -2.57 -14.75 11.84
C VAL A 63 -1.46 -13.92 12.46
N ASP A 64 -0.26 -13.96 11.90
CA ASP A 64 0.88 -13.17 12.40
C ASP A 64 0.88 -11.75 11.81
N THR A 65 0.53 -11.64 10.52
CA THR A 65 0.53 -10.39 9.76
C THR A 65 -0.69 -10.26 8.85
N VAL A 66 -1.30 -9.08 8.82
CA VAL A 66 -2.33 -8.73 7.84
C VAL A 66 -1.75 -7.77 6.81
N VAL A 67 -1.92 -8.06 5.52
CA VAL A 67 -1.69 -7.12 4.43
C VAL A 67 -3.05 -6.62 3.96
N HIS A 68 -3.39 -5.39 4.35
CA HIS A 68 -4.70 -4.80 4.10
C HIS A 68 -4.72 -4.09 2.74
N LEU A 69 -5.16 -4.80 1.70
CA LEU A 69 -5.27 -4.31 0.31
C LEU A 69 -6.69 -3.88 -0.09
N ALA A 70 -7.72 -4.33 0.64
CA ALA A 70 -9.11 -4.06 0.29
C ALA A 70 -9.44 -2.58 0.46
N ALA A 71 -10.03 -2.00 -0.58
CA ALA A 71 -10.57 -0.64 -0.61
C ALA A 71 -11.43 -0.47 -1.88
N GLU A 72 -12.22 0.59 -1.94
CA GLU A 72 -12.59 1.27 -3.18
C GLU A 72 -11.35 2.03 -3.69
N PRO A 73 -10.72 1.60 -4.81
CA PRO A 73 -9.41 2.13 -5.22
C PRO A 73 -9.50 3.30 -6.22
N ARG A 74 -10.70 3.61 -6.72
CA ARG A 74 -10.87 4.71 -7.69
C ARG A 74 -10.52 6.03 -7.02
N HIS A 75 -9.84 6.90 -7.76
CA HIS A 75 -9.50 8.28 -7.39
C HIS A 75 -10.07 9.28 -8.41
N THR A 76 -11.16 8.92 -9.07
CA THR A 76 -11.83 9.72 -10.09
C THR A 76 -12.79 10.75 -9.48
N PRO A 77 -13.13 11.85 -10.17
CA PRO A 77 -13.98 12.91 -9.60
C PRO A 77 -15.40 12.48 -9.18
N ASP A 78 -15.89 11.35 -9.69
CA ASP A 78 -17.22 10.80 -9.41
C ASP A 78 -17.28 9.95 -8.13
N ILE A 79 -16.14 9.62 -7.51
CA ILE A 79 -16.13 8.90 -6.24
C ILE A 79 -16.58 9.83 -5.11
N TRP A 80 -17.38 9.31 -4.20
CA TRP A 80 -17.80 10.06 -3.03
C TRP A 80 -17.97 9.18 -1.79
N TRP A 81 -18.44 9.79 -0.71
CA TRP A 81 -18.49 9.18 0.62
C TRP A 81 -19.48 8.02 0.74
N ASP A 82 -20.49 7.92 -0.13
CA ASP A 82 -21.40 6.76 -0.19
C ASP A 82 -20.66 5.45 -0.51
N LEU A 83 -19.59 5.52 -1.31
CA LEU A 83 -18.70 4.39 -1.60
C LEU A 83 -17.53 4.30 -0.61
N LEU A 84 -16.96 5.43 -0.21
CA LEU A 84 -15.73 5.44 0.62
C LEU A 84 -16.00 5.16 2.11
N LEU A 85 -17.15 5.57 2.65
CA LEU A 85 -17.49 5.27 4.05
C LEU A 85 -17.53 3.76 4.32
N PRO A 86 -18.27 2.92 3.57
CA PRO A 86 -18.25 1.49 3.81
C PRO A 86 -16.88 0.87 3.50
N ASP A 87 -16.34 1.09 2.30
CA ASP A 87 -15.24 0.28 1.79
C ASP A 87 -13.84 0.76 2.22
N ASN A 88 -13.69 2.01 2.68
CA ASN A 88 -12.39 2.57 3.10
C ASN A 88 -12.36 3.03 4.56
N ILE A 89 -13.48 3.45 5.14
CA ILE A 89 -13.53 3.90 6.55
C ILE A 89 -13.95 2.75 7.45
N THR A 90 -15.18 2.24 7.28
CA THR A 90 -15.73 1.16 8.11
C THR A 90 -14.92 -0.12 7.95
N ALA A 91 -14.62 -0.53 6.72
CA ALA A 91 -13.82 -1.72 6.44
C ALA A 91 -12.42 -1.64 7.10
N THR A 92 -11.70 -0.53 6.95
CA THR A 92 -10.37 -0.37 7.56
C THR A 92 -10.43 -0.35 9.09
N ALA A 93 -11.44 0.30 9.67
CA ALA A 93 -11.65 0.26 11.12
C ALA A 93 -11.91 -1.17 11.64
N ASN A 94 -12.76 -1.92 10.94
CA ASN A 94 -13.05 -3.30 11.27
C ASN A 94 -11.82 -4.20 11.10
N VAL A 95 -11.01 -3.99 10.06
CA VAL A 95 -9.78 -4.78 9.83
C VAL A 95 -8.75 -4.56 10.94
N LEU A 96 -8.52 -3.31 11.35
CA LEU A 96 -7.58 -3.02 12.45
C LEU A 96 -8.08 -3.59 13.79
N GLU A 97 -9.39 -3.47 14.07
CA GLU A 97 -9.97 -4.04 15.29
C GLU A 97 -9.99 -5.58 15.26
N ALA A 98 -10.29 -6.19 14.11
CA ALA A 98 -10.27 -7.64 13.95
C ALA A 98 -8.84 -8.18 14.04
N ALA A 99 -7.86 -7.46 13.52
CA ALA A 99 -6.44 -7.77 13.71
C ALA A 99 -6.07 -7.75 15.19
N ARG A 100 -6.45 -6.70 15.92
CA ARG A 100 -6.23 -6.60 17.38
C ARG A 100 -6.90 -7.74 18.14
N GLN A 101 -8.18 -8.02 17.89
CA GLN A 101 -8.92 -9.10 18.56
C GLN A 101 -8.46 -10.51 18.13
N GLY A 102 -7.91 -10.64 16.93
CA GLY A 102 -7.34 -11.88 16.39
C GLY A 102 -5.93 -12.21 16.90
N GLY A 103 -5.32 -11.29 17.64
CA GLY A 103 -3.94 -11.43 18.13
C GLY A 103 -2.88 -11.18 17.07
N VAL A 104 -3.22 -10.48 15.98
CA VAL A 104 -2.30 -10.13 14.91
C VAL A 104 -1.28 -9.11 15.44
N SER A 105 0.00 -9.41 15.24
CA SER A 105 1.10 -8.54 15.69
C SER A 105 1.39 -7.38 14.73
N ARG A 106 1.09 -7.56 13.43
CA ARG A 106 1.50 -6.65 12.36
C ARG A 106 0.43 -6.41 11.31
N VAL A 107 0.28 -5.15 10.89
CA VAL A 107 -0.56 -4.76 9.76
C VAL A 107 0.27 -3.96 8.75
N VAL A 108 0.29 -4.41 7.50
CA VAL A 108 0.79 -3.63 6.36
C VAL A 108 -0.43 -3.01 5.67
N PHE A 109 -0.63 -1.72 5.88
CA PHE A 109 -1.76 -0.97 5.32
C PHE A 109 -1.40 -0.32 3.99
N PHE A 110 -2.20 -0.56 2.96
CA PHE A 110 -2.03 0.11 1.67
C PHE A 110 -2.75 1.47 1.68
N SER A 111 -1.96 2.51 1.94
CA SER A 111 -2.28 3.92 1.72
C SER A 111 -2.04 4.29 0.24
N SER A 112 -1.83 5.58 -0.06
CA SER A 112 -1.69 6.08 -1.42
C SER A 112 -0.80 7.33 -1.50
N MET A 113 -0.02 7.47 -2.58
CA MET A 113 0.68 8.74 -2.90
C MET A 113 -0.29 9.93 -3.02
N HIS A 114 -1.55 9.67 -3.38
CA HIS A 114 -2.63 10.67 -3.43
C HIS A 114 -2.83 11.42 -2.09
N VAL A 115 -2.42 10.85 -0.95
CA VAL A 115 -2.39 11.54 0.36
C VAL A 115 -1.59 12.85 0.31
N ASN A 116 -0.58 12.90 -0.57
CA ASN A 116 0.27 14.06 -0.81
C ASN A 116 0.10 14.62 -2.24
N GLY A 117 -0.94 14.21 -2.99
CA GLY A 117 -1.05 14.50 -4.42
C GLY A 117 -1.05 15.98 -4.78
N PHE A 118 -1.61 16.87 -3.94
CA PHE A 118 -1.62 18.31 -4.22
C PHE A 118 -0.27 19.01 -4.04
N TYR A 119 0.79 18.32 -3.60
CA TYR A 119 2.15 18.86 -3.77
C TYR A 119 2.54 19.00 -5.25
N GLU A 120 1.93 18.20 -6.13
CA GLU A 120 2.17 18.27 -7.59
C GLU A 120 1.55 19.51 -8.26
N LEU A 121 0.95 20.42 -7.48
CA LEU A 121 0.52 21.73 -7.96
C LEU A 121 1.61 22.81 -7.82
N ASP A 122 2.69 22.50 -7.10
CA ASP A 122 3.78 23.43 -6.82
C ASP A 122 5.05 23.02 -7.59
N ASP A 123 5.81 24.01 -8.07
CA ASP A 123 7.12 23.74 -8.68
C ASP A 123 8.18 23.37 -7.60
N PRO A 124 9.13 22.45 -7.92
CA PRO A 124 9.36 21.84 -9.24
C PRO A 124 8.50 20.58 -9.51
N TRP A 125 7.74 20.09 -8.54
CA TRP A 125 6.98 18.82 -8.66
C TRP A 125 5.92 18.87 -9.75
N LYS A 126 5.25 20.01 -9.91
CA LYS A 126 4.31 20.25 -11.01
C LYS A 126 4.95 20.05 -12.37
N SER A 127 6.11 20.68 -12.60
CA SER A 127 6.84 20.55 -13.86
C SER A 127 7.19 19.08 -14.13
N ILE A 128 7.65 18.34 -13.13
CA ILE A 128 7.95 16.91 -13.24
C ILE A 128 6.68 16.08 -13.55
N ALA A 129 5.58 16.30 -12.83
CA ALA A 129 4.31 15.60 -13.03
C ALA A 129 3.71 15.86 -14.43
N GLU A 130 3.95 17.04 -15.00
CA GLU A 130 3.56 17.42 -16.37
C GLU A 130 4.56 16.98 -17.45
N GLY A 131 5.68 16.32 -17.07
CA GLY A 131 6.70 15.85 -18.00
C GLY A 131 7.62 16.95 -18.55
N LYS A 132 7.76 18.06 -17.83
CA LYS A 132 8.59 19.21 -18.19
C LYS A 132 9.85 19.22 -17.33
N TYR A 133 10.97 18.80 -17.93
CA TYR A 133 12.23 18.60 -17.22
C TYR A 133 13.30 19.66 -17.49
N ASP A 134 13.00 20.66 -18.33
CA ASP A 134 13.98 21.66 -18.77
C ASP A 134 14.60 22.41 -17.58
N GLY A 135 15.93 22.32 -17.47
CA GLY A 135 16.69 22.96 -16.39
C GLY A 135 16.61 22.26 -15.03
N LEU A 136 16.00 21.08 -14.95
CA LEU A 136 15.98 20.24 -13.76
C LEU A 136 17.05 19.15 -13.84
N ASN A 137 17.61 18.81 -12.69
CA ASN A 137 18.44 17.62 -12.49
C ASN A 137 17.69 16.69 -11.53
N PRO A 138 17.40 15.42 -11.89
CA PRO A 138 16.64 14.51 -11.02
C PRO A 138 17.29 14.29 -9.65
N ASP A 139 18.62 14.39 -9.55
CA ASP A 139 19.34 14.23 -8.28
C ASP A 139 19.23 15.45 -7.34
N ASP A 140 18.81 16.61 -7.87
CA ASP A 140 18.70 17.87 -7.11
C ASP A 140 17.24 18.20 -6.74
N VAL A 141 16.26 17.37 -7.13
CA VAL A 141 14.84 17.61 -6.85
C VAL A 141 14.57 17.42 -5.35
N PRO A 142 14.01 18.43 -4.63
CA PRO A 142 13.58 18.23 -3.26
C PRO A 142 12.42 17.21 -3.23
N LEU A 143 12.47 16.24 -2.33
CA LEU A 143 11.48 15.18 -2.26
C LEU A 143 10.37 15.52 -1.27
N VAL A 144 9.13 15.17 -1.62
CA VAL A 144 8.00 15.15 -0.70
C VAL A 144 8.20 14.01 0.28
N THR A 145 8.45 14.33 1.55
CA THR A 145 8.72 13.34 2.59
C THR A 145 7.45 12.88 3.30
N HIS A 146 7.52 11.73 3.97
CA HIS A 146 6.40 11.16 4.71
C HIS A 146 5.95 12.04 5.91
N GLU A 147 6.86 12.86 6.44
CA GLU A 147 6.63 13.81 7.55
C GLU A 147 5.93 15.10 7.12
N MET A 148 5.97 15.42 5.81
CA MET A 148 5.29 16.61 5.31
C MET A 148 3.77 16.49 5.50
N PRO A 149 3.07 17.59 5.83
CA PRO A 149 1.62 17.58 6.02
C PRO A 149 0.89 16.96 4.83
N ALA A 150 -0.14 16.18 5.09
CA ALA A 150 -0.96 15.64 4.01
C ALA A 150 -1.61 16.78 3.20
N ARG A 151 -1.58 16.62 1.87
CA ARG A 151 -2.24 17.50 0.89
C ARG A 151 -3.02 16.60 -0.07
N PRO A 152 -4.14 16.03 0.40
CA PRO A 152 -4.88 15.03 -0.36
C PRO A 152 -5.51 15.65 -1.60
N ASP A 153 -5.42 14.95 -2.73
CA ASP A 153 -5.98 15.38 -4.01
C ASP A 153 -7.41 14.88 -4.28
N GLY A 154 -8.08 14.33 -3.26
CA GLY A 154 -9.49 13.94 -3.34
C GLY A 154 -10.03 13.18 -2.13
N PRO A 155 -11.32 12.81 -2.15
CA PRO A 155 -11.96 12.05 -1.06
C PRO A 155 -11.31 10.68 -0.80
N TYR A 156 -10.87 9.98 -1.86
CA TYR A 156 -10.11 8.73 -1.71
C TYR A 156 -8.84 8.92 -0.88
N ALA A 157 -8.04 9.93 -1.20
CA ALA A 157 -6.84 10.27 -0.45
C ALA A 157 -7.15 10.58 1.02
N ALA A 158 -8.21 11.35 1.28
CA ALA A 158 -8.67 11.64 2.64
C ALA A 158 -9.06 10.37 3.41
N SER A 159 -9.70 9.40 2.76
CA SER A 159 -10.01 8.11 3.39
C SER A 159 -8.76 7.30 3.77
N LYS A 160 -7.67 7.43 3.00
CA LYS A 160 -6.39 6.78 3.34
C LYS A 160 -5.68 7.45 4.50
N ILE A 161 -5.80 8.78 4.66
CA ILE A 161 -5.32 9.51 5.86
C ILE A 161 -6.02 8.99 7.13
N PHE A 162 -7.32 8.69 7.05
CA PHE A 162 -8.03 8.06 8.16
C PHE A 162 -7.38 6.71 8.54
N GLY A 163 -7.08 5.86 7.56
CA GLY A 163 -6.40 4.58 7.80
C GLY A 163 -4.99 4.75 8.38
N GLU A 164 -4.19 5.70 7.88
CA GLU A 164 -2.86 6.01 8.42
C GLU A 164 -2.95 6.44 9.89
N SER A 165 -3.88 7.35 10.20
CA SER A 165 -4.08 7.87 11.56
C SER A 165 -4.60 6.81 12.52
N LEU A 166 -5.53 5.97 12.05
CA LEU A 166 -6.05 4.88 12.84
C LEU A 166 -4.98 3.82 13.10
N GLY A 167 -4.16 3.49 12.10
CA GLY A 167 -3.00 2.61 12.27
C GLY A 167 -2.04 3.08 13.35
N LYS A 168 -1.76 4.40 13.39
CA LYS A 168 -0.93 5.01 14.42
C LYS A 168 -1.53 4.83 15.81
N TYR A 169 -2.84 5.04 15.95
CA TYR A 169 -3.55 4.79 17.22
C TYR A 169 -3.40 3.34 17.68
N TYR A 170 -3.62 2.35 16.80
CA TYR A 170 -3.48 0.93 17.18
C TYR A 170 -2.04 0.56 17.55
N SER A 171 -1.06 1.20 16.92
CA SER A 171 0.34 1.01 17.28
C SER A 171 0.65 1.56 18.67
N GLU A 172 0.26 2.81 18.97
CA GLU A 172 0.57 3.47 20.24
C GLU A 172 -0.22 2.90 21.42
N GLU A 173 -1.50 2.54 21.22
CA GLU A 173 -2.36 2.05 22.31
C GLU A 173 -2.17 0.55 22.57
N TYR A 174 -1.99 -0.26 21.52
CA TYR A 174 -1.98 -1.72 21.64
C TYR A 174 -0.64 -2.37 21.31
N GLY A 175 0.39 -1.59 20.95
CA GLY A 175 1.71 -2.11 20.63
C GLY A 175 1.78 -2.93 19.34
N MET A 176 0.80 -2.75 18.43
CA MET A 176 0.82 -3.41 17.12
C MET A 176 1.85 -2.74 16.20
N THR A 177 2.56 -3.52 15.38
CA THR A 177 3.30 -2.93 14.27
C THR A 177 2.32 -2.53 13.17
N VAL A 178 2.28 -1.27 12.75
CA VAL A 178 1.49 -0.82 11.59
C VAL A 178 2.37 -0.06 10.60
N ILE A 179 2.61 -0.64 9.43
CA ILE A 179 3.40 -0.03 8.36
C ILE A 179 2.45 0.41 7.25
N CYS A 180 2.51 1.69 6.89
CA CYS A 180 1.69 2.25 5.82
C CYS A 180 2.50 2.39 4.52
N ILE A 181 1.99 1.86 3.42
CA ILE A 181 2.59 2.02 2.09
C ILE A 181 1.76 3.06 1.34
N ARG A 182 2.32 4.24 1.10
CA ARG A 182 1.77 5.22 0.15
C ARG A 182 2.07 4.76 -1.26
N LEU A 183 1.22 3.87 -1.76
CA LEU A 183 1.40 3.20 -3.05
C LEU A 183 1.35 4.20 -4.21
N GLY A 184 2.26 4.03 -5.17
CA GLY A 184 2.24 4.69 -6.45
C GLY A 184 1.33 4.01 -7.49
N THR A 185 1.74 4.04 -8.75
CA THR A 185 0.93 3.57 -9.88
C THR A 185 1.28 2.13 -10.22
N MET A 186 0.25 1.28 -10.35
CA MET A 186 0.38 -0.08 -10.84
C MET A 186 -0.58 -0.33 -12.01
N SER A 187 -0.02 -0.54 -13.20
CA SER A 187 -0.79 -0.86 -14.41
C SER A 187 -1.05 -2.37 -14.54
N VAL A 188 -1.88 -2.76 -15.50
CA VAL A 188 -2.14 -4.17 -15.81
C VAL A 188 -0.95 -4.78 -16.55
N GLU A 189 -0.29 -3.98 -17.38
CA GLU A 189 0.81 -4.36 -18.25
C GLU A 189 2.17 -4.38 -17.52
N ASP A 190 2.19 -4.06 -16.23
CA ASP A 190 3.38 -3.94 -15.39
C ASP A 190 4.47 -3.04 -16.03
N ARG A 191 4.05 -1.84 -16.43
CA ARG A 191 4.87 -0.77 -17.01
C ARG A 191 4.25 0.61 -16.73
N PRO A 192 4.98 1.73 -16.83
CA PRO A 192 4.37 3.06 -16.73
C PRO A 192 3.27 3.24 -17.80
N GLY A 193 2.31 4.11 -17.49
CA GLY A 193 1.26 4.52 -18.42
C GLY A 193 1.78 5.49 -19.48
N GLU A 194 0.89 5.98 -20.33
CA GLU A 194 1.24 6.95 -21.38
C GLU A 194 1.43 8.38 -20.83
N ASP A 195 0.93 8.65 -19.63
CA ASP A 195 1.07 9.95 -18.96
C ASP A 195 2.42 10.08 -18.24
N ALA A 196 2.96 11.31 -18.19
CA ALA A 196 4.24 11.60 -17.55
C ALA A 196 4.22 11.28 -16.03
N ARG A 197 3.06 11.44 -15.40
CA ARG A 197 2.91 11.24 -13.96
C ARG A 197 3.13 9.77 -13.56
N SER A 198 2.74 8.83 -14.41
CA SER A 198 2.98 7.41 -14.20
C SER A 198 4.48 7.06 -14.16
N PHE A 199 5.35 7.77 -14.88
CA PHE A 199 6.80 7.57 -14.81
C PHE A 199 7.40 7.97 -13.47
N VAL A 200 6.72 8.84 -12.71
CA VAL A 200 7.15 9.23 -11.38
C VAL A 200 6.79 8.14 -10.36
N SER A 201 5.56 7.63 -10.39
CA SER A 201 5.03 6.75 -9.35
C SER A 201 4.95 5.28 -9.72
N TRP A 202 5.35 4.87 -10.92
CA TRP A 202 5.24 3.46 -11.30
C TRP A 202 5.96 2.55 -10.31
N LEU A 203 5.28 1.50 -9.87
CA LEU A 203 5.82 0.43 -9.05
C LEU A 203 5.62 -0.88 -9.80
N SER A 204 6.73 -1.51 -10.19
CA SER A 204 6.67 -2.83 -10.81
C SER A 204 6.14 -3.88 -9.82
N SER A 205 5.52 -4.94 -10.35
CA SER A 205 5.04 -6.06 -9.52
C SER A 205 6.17 -6.72 -8.74
N ARG A 206 7.38 -6.79 -9.32
CA ARG A 206 8.59 -7.32 -8.69
C ARG A 206 9.09 -6.48 -7.51
N ASP A 207 9.14 -5.16 -7.69
CA ASP A 207 9.54 -4.24 -6.62
C ASP A 207 8.47 -4.17 -5.52
N LEU A 208 7.18 -4.22 -5.89
CA LEU A 208 6.08 -4.35 -4.93
C LEU A 208 6.26 -5.59 -4.04
N VAL A 209 6.47 -6.77 -4.62
CA VAL A 209 6.63 -8.02 -3.87
C VAL A 209 7.79 -7.89 -2.90
N THR A 210 8.92 -7.35 -3.35
CA THR A 210 10.10 -7.13 -2.51
C THR A 210 9.80 -6.15 -1.37
N MET A 211 9.14 -5.02 -1.66
CA MET A 211 8.79 -4.02 -0.65
C MET A 211 7.88 -4.60 0.43
N VAL A 212 6.80 -5.30 0.04
CA VAL A 212 5.85 -5.90 0.99
C VAL A 212 6.53 -7.01 1.80
N ASP A 213 7.39 -7.81 1.17
CA ASP A 213 8.22 -8.80 1.87
C ASP A 213 9.01 -8.15 3.01
N ARG A 214 9.67 -7.02 2.73
CA ARG A 214 10.43 -6.29 3.75
C ARG A 214 9.54 -5.69 4.83
N CYS A 215 8.36 -5.18 4.49
CA CYS A 215 7.40 -4.71 5.49
C CYS A 215 6.92 -5.86 6.42
N ILE A 216 6.76 -7.09 5.91
CA ILE A 216 6.40 -8.26 6.71
C ILE A 216 7.56 -8.69 7.62
N GLU A 217 8.81 -8.51 7.19
CA GLU A 217 9.99 -9.02 7.88
C GLU A 217 10.71 -8.04 8.80
N ILE A 218 10.64 -6.73 8.55
CA ILE A 218 11.41 -5.73 9.30
C ILE A 218 11.13 -5.79 10.81
N GLU A 219 12.16 -5.67 11.63
CA GLU A 219 12.05 -5.63 13.09
C GLU A 219 12.37 -4.21 13.60
N GLY A 220 11.94 -3.90 14.84
CA GLY A 220 12.24 -2.61 15.47
C GLY A 220 11.46 -1.41 14.91
N VAL A 221 10.39 -1.68 14.15
CA VAL A 221 9.45 -0.65 13.65
C VAL A 221 8.08 -0.90 14.28
N ASP A 222 7.57 0.11 14.98
CA ASP A 222 6.21 0.10 15.55
C ASP A 222 5.23 0.75 14.57
N TYR A 223 5.52 1.96 14.09
CA TYR A 223 4.73 2.64 13.07
C TYR A 223 5.65 3.42 12.13
N ASP A 224 5.45 3.28 10.81
CA ASP A 224 6.13 4.10 9.81
C ASP A 224 5.35 4.14 8.49
N ILE A 225 5.69 5.11 7.63
CA ILE A 225 5.08 5.36 6.33
C ILE A 225 6.16 5.39 5.25
N TYR A 226 5.97 4.59 4.19
CA TYR A 226 6.89 4.51 3.07
C TYR A 226 6.18 4.80 1.74
N PHE A 227 6.80 5.58 0.87
CA PHE A 227 6.35 5.75 -0.50
C PHE A 227 6.74 4.54 -1.35
N GLY A 228 5.77 3.96 -2.05
CA GLY A 228 5.97 2.77 -2.89
C GLY A 228 6.04 3.12 -4.37
N ALA A 229 7.24 3.25 -4.92
CA ALA A 229 7.52 3.27 -6.35
C ALA A 229 8.87 2.58 -6.65
N SER A 230 9.06 2.15 -7.89
CA SER A 230 10.29 1.55 -8.40
C SER A 230 11.42 2.59 -8.45
N GLY A 231 12.59 2.19 -8.97
CA GLY A 231 13.80 2.99 -9.13
C GLY A 231 13.70 4.16 -10.12
N ASN A 232 12.51 4.71 -10.32
CA ASN A 232 12.18 5.71 -11.32
C ASN A 232 13.10 6.93 -11.24
N THR A 233 13.65 7.37 -12.37
CA THR A 233 14.61 8.50 -12.40
C THR A 233 14.00 9.77 -11.82
N TRP A 234 12.84 10.20 -12.32
CA TRP A 234 12.16 11.40 -11.86
C TRP A 234 11.27 11.12 -10.67
N LYS A 235 11.72 11.48 -9.48
CA LYS A 235 10.98 11.27 -8.22
C LYS A 235 10.41 12.57 -7.72
N ILE A 236 9.16 12.52 -7.27
CA ILE A 236 8.52 13.58 -6.48
C ILE A 236 8.51 13.20 -5.00
N TYR A 237 8.35 11.91 -4.71
CA TYR A 237 8.16 11.37 -3.37
C TYR A 237 9.44 10.70 -2.87
N ASP A 238 9.69 10.77 -1.56
CA ASP A 238 10.86 10.18 -0.92
C ASP A 238 10.77 8.64 -0.83
N THR A 239 11.04 7.98 -1.95
CA THR A 239 11.14 6.51 -2.02
C THR A 239 12.48 5.98 -1.50
N LEU A 240 13.52 6.83 -1.52
CA LEU A 240 14.88 6.48 -1.09
C LEU A 240 14.90 6.03 0.38
N ARG A 241 14.18 6.75 1.25
CA ARG A 241 14.02 6.36 2.65
C ARG A 241 13.44 4.95 2.79
N GLY A 242 12.41 4.63 2.01
CA GLY A 242 11.80 3.30 2.04
C GLY A 242 12.80 2.20 1.71
N TRP A 243 13.64 2.42 0.70
CA TRP A 243 14.67 1.46 0.27
C TRP A 243 15.73 1.24 1.35
N ASP A 244 16.20 2.33 1.97
CA ASP A 244 17.21 2.30 3.03
C ASP A 244 16.69 1.58 4.28
N VAL A 245 15.53 2.00 4.80
CA VAL A 245 14.97 1.46 6.05
C VAL A 245 14.51 0.02 5.88
N LEU A 246 13.82 -0.30 4.77
CA LEU A 246 13.34 -1.66 4.48
C LEU A 246 14.45 -2.58 3.97
N GLY A 247 15.62 -2.04 3.61
CA GLY A 247 16.78 -2.82 3.20
C GLY A 247 16.59 -3.54 1.87
N TYR A 248 16.07 -2.84 0.84
CA TYR A 248 15.99 -3.37 -0.52
C TYR A 248 16.41 -2.33 -1.57
N THR A 249 16.80 -2.81 -2.75
CA THR A 249 17.08 -1.96 -3.91
C THR A 249 16.04 -2.29 -4.98
N PRO A 250 15.33 -1.29 -5.51
CA PRO A 250 14.39 -1.53 -6.62
C PRO A 250 15.17 -2.01 -7.85
N GLN A 251 14.53 -2.85 -8.65
CA GLN A 251 15.12 -3.48 -9.83
C GLN A 251 14.64 -2.90 -11.14
N ASP A 252 13.58 -2.08 -11.10
CA ASP A 252 12.96 -1.49 -12.28
C ASP A 252 13.06 0.04 -12.28
N ASN A 253 13.07 0.64 -13.48
CA ASN A 253 13.00 2.08 -13.66
C ASN A 253 12.01 2.40 -14.78
N ALA A 254 11.07 3.31 -14.53
CA ALA A 254 10.12 3.74 -15.54
C ALA A 254 10.79 4.28 -16.81
N GLU A 255 11.97 4.92 -16.71
CA GLU A 255 12.68 5.46 -17.89
C GLU A 255 13.11 4.38 -18.90
N ASP A 256 13.16 3.10 -18.51
CA ASP A 256 13.46 2.00 -19.44
C ASP A 256 12.36 1.78 -20.50
N TYR A 257 11.22 2.48 -20.37
CA TYR A 257 10.07 2.44 -21.27
C TYR A 257 9.90 3.70 -22.15
N ARG A 258 10.86 4.62 -22.14
CA ARG A 258 10.85 5.86 -22.94
C ARG A 258 11.72 5.79 -24.19
#